data_AF-C1DXL2-F1
#
_entry.id   AF-C1DXL2-F1
#
_cell.length_a   1.000
_cell.length_b   1.000
_cell.length_c   1.000
_cell.angle_alpha   90.00
_cell.angle_beta   90.00
_cell.angle_gamma   90.00
#
_symmetry.space_group_name_H-M   'P 1'
#
loop_
_entity.id
_entity.type
_entity.pdbx_description
1 polymer ?
#
loop_
_entity_poly.entity_id
_entity_poly.type
_entity_poly.pdbx_seq_one_letter_code
_entity_poly.pdbx_strand_id
1 'polypeptide(L)'
;MLNIEFLNEKATKVNSALKKVSKILEMGEDAFLKTPMYPDRVKYYLIILYDELEAIACHILSNIHNEKIKENCLERLSQEGVFSEKLNRLLQDFTKFKVNLFESGFNYSERELYYLSKEIVDTLNSLFLKELSQVVKQLKEKQPKLAIPVNLVKLNHHASVIKGEIKRLEPFKKMSKEEFLKSSFAIDRSRYFLVVAIDSALWICRHVSRQIGLKPSKDCFKGLGGNNVISQDIAQKLSTISSLRDTLADPTKEVDREFLYNLVNSEFEDITNRFILEIAKFIKYGKRE
;
A
#
# COMPACT_ATOMS: atom_id res chain seq x y z
N MET A 1 0.84 -8.42 0.51
CA MET A 1 -0.16 -8.63 -0.56
C MET A 1 0.25 -7.85 -1.79
N LEU A 2 0.12 -8.47 -2.96
CA LEU A 2 0.63 -7.94 -4.22
C LEU A 2 -0.18 -6.71 -4.63
N ASN A 3 0.44 -5.54 -4.49
CA ASN A 3 -0.07 -4.26 -4.97
C ASN A 3 0.34 -4.05 -6.44
N ILE A 4 -0.60 -4.26 -7.35
CA ILE A 4 -0.39 -4.11 -8.80
C ILE A 4 -0.25 -2.64 -9.20
N GLU A 5 -1.00 -1.75 -8.55
CA GLU A 5 -0.96 -0.31 -8.83
C GLU A 5 0.42 0.26 -8.52
N PHE A 6 0.98 -0.10 -7.36
CA PHE A 6 2.37 0.22 -7.00
C PHE A 6 3.37 -0.32 -8.03
N LEU A 7 3.25 -1.59 -8.42
CA LEU A 7 4.17 -2.19 -9.40
C LEU A 7 4.11 -1.48 -10.76
N ASN A 8 2.91 -1.08 -11.21
CA ASN A 8 2.73 -0.34 -12.47
C ASN A 8 3.33 1.08 -12.39
N GLU A 9 3.13 1.77 -11.27
CA GLU A 9 3.74 3.09 -11.02
C GLU A 9 5.26 2.99 -11.08
N LYS A 10 5.84 2.01 -10.38
CA LYS A 10 7.29 1.77 -10.32
C LYS A 10 7.86 1.36 -11.67
N ALA A 11 7.20 0.45 -12.40
CA ALA A 11 7.61 0.06 -13.74
C ALA A 11 7.60 1.24 -14.73
N THR A 12 6.66 2.18 -14.58
CA THR A 12 6.63 3.42 -15.38
C THR A 12 7.85 4.30 -15.10
N LYS A 13 8.26 4.42 -13.84
CA LYS A 13 9.46 5.18 -13.44
C LYS A 13 10.75 4.51 -13.92
N VAL A 14 10.84 3.18 -13.85
CA VAL A 14 11.92 2.38 -14.46
C VAL A 14 12.05 2.71 -15.96
N ASN A 15 10.94 2.63 -16.71
CA ASN A 15 10.94 2.95 -18.14
C ASN A 15 11.34 4.41 -18.44
N SER A 16 10.94 5.35 -17.59
CA SER A 16 11.34 6.75 -17.72
C SER A 16 12.84 6.94 -17.53
N ALA A 17 13.44 6.30 -16.52
CA ALA A 17 14.88 6.33 -16.28
C ALA A 17 15.66 5.68 -17.43
N LEU A 18 15.24 4.48 -17.86
CA LEU A 18 15.85 3.77 -19.00
C LEU A 18 15.86 4.63 -20.27
N LYS A 19 14.73 5.29 -20.60
CA LYS A 19 14.66 6.19 -21.76
C LYS A 19 15.61 7.38 -21.67
N LYS A 20 15.83 7.94 -20.47
CA LYS A 20 16.75 9.06 -20.28
C LYS A 20 18.21 8.63 -20.45
N VAL A 21 18.57 7.45 -19.94
CA VAL A 21 19.92 6.88 -20.14
C VAL A 21 20.13 6.52 -21.62
N SER A 22 19.18 5.82 -22.24
CA SER A 22 19.22 5.41 -23.66
C SER A 22 19.51 6.60 -24.59
N LYS A 23 18.79 7.71 -24.42
CA LYS A 23 19.01 8.93 -25.22
C LYS A 23 20.44 9.47 -25.16
N ILE A 24 21.12 9.32 -24.03
CA ILE A 24 22.51 9.76 -23.87
C ILE A 24 23.44 8.74 -24.55
N LEU A 25 23.23 7.44 -24.31
CA LEU A 25 24.07 6.37 -24.86
C LEU A 25 23.98 6.24 -26.38
N GLU A 26 22.82 6.54 -26.96
CA GLU A 26 22.54 6.57 -28.41
C GLU A 26 23.38 7.62 -29.16
N MET A 27 23.95 8.61 -28.46
CA MET A 27 24.87 9.59 -29.06
C MET A 27 26.25 8.99 -29.39
N GLY A 28 26.52 7.77 -28.91
CA GLY A 28 27.77 7.05 -29.14
C GLY A 28 28.83 7.31 -28.07
N GLU A 29 29.81 6.40 -27.99
CA GLU A 29 30.89 6.45 -27.00
C GLU A 29 31.69 7.77 -27.10
N ASP A 30 32.07 8.19 -28.32
CA ASP A 30 32.84 9.40 -28.51
C ASP A 30 32.14 10.66 -27.98
N ALA A 31 30.83 10.78 -28.22
CA ALA A 31 30.04 11.90 -27.71
C ALA A 31 29.89 11.83 -26.19
N PHE A 32 29.78 10.61 -25.63
CA PHE A 32 29.72 10.35 -24.21
C PHE A 32 30.97 10.83 -23.47
N LEU A 33 32.15 10.45 -23.96
CA LEU A 33 33.45 10.79 -23.35
C LEU A 33 33.80 12.28 -23.55
N LYS A 34 33.39 12.89 -24.65
CA LYS A 34 33.70 14.31 -24.94
C LYS A 34 32.77 15.28 -24.24
N THR A 35 31.63 14.84 -23.72
CA THR A 35 30.63 15.71 -23.10
C THR A 35 30.65 15.55 -21.58
N PRO A 36 31.26 16.49 -20.83
CA PRO A 36 31.49 16.31 -19.39
C PRO A 36 30.24 16.02 -18.56
N MET A 37 29.07 16.50 -18.98
CA MET A 37 27.81 16.27 -18.25
C MET A 37 27.20 14.87 -18.45
N TYR A 38 27.59 14.11 -19.47
CA TYR A 38 26.92 12.84 -19.79
C TYR A 38 27.19 11.73 -18.77
N PRO A 39 28.44 11.50 -18.34
CA PRO A 39 28.74 10.56 -17.26
C PRO A 39 27.94 10.84 -15.99
N ASP A 40 27.89 12.09 -15.55
CA ASP A 40 27.19 12.48 -14.32
C ASP A 40 25.67 12.28 -14.43
N ARG A 41 25.08 12.65 -15.58
CA ARG A 41 23.65 12.43 -15.83
C ARG A 41 23.31 10.94 -15.87
N VAL A 42 24.15 10.11 -16.49
CA VAL A 42 23.93 8.66 -16.54
C VAL A 42 24.03 8.05 -15.15
N LYS A 43 25.06 8.38 -14.36
CA LYS A 43 25.16 7.96 -12.95
C LYS A 43 23.89 8.33 -12.17
N TYR A 44 23.43 9.57 -12.29
CA TYR A 44 22.23 10.05 -11.63
C TYR A 44 20.98 9.24 -12.01
N TYR A 45 20.75 9.01 -13.31
CA TYR A 45 19.60 8.23 -13.76
C TYR A 45 19.70 6.74 -13.42
N LEU A 46 20.91 6.18 -13.35
CA LEU A 46 21.14 4.81 -12.88
C LEU A 46 20.84 4.66 -11.39
N ILE A 47 21.16 5.65 -10.55
CA ILE A 47 20.76 5.64 -9.13
C ILE A 47 19.23 5.61 -9.02
N ILE A 48 18.53 6.49 -9.75
CA ILE A 48 17.06 6.50 -9.77
C ILE A 48 16.52 5.14 -10.24
N LEU A 49 17.08 4.60 -11.32
CA LEU A 49 16.68 3.30 -11.85
C LEU A 49 16.85 2.20 -10.80
N TYR A 50 17.99 2.17 -10.11
CA TYR A 50 18.28 1.23 -9.04
C TYR A 50 17.24 1.31 -7.93
N ASP A 51 16.92 2.52 -7.45
CA ASP A 51 15.97 2.72 -6.35
C ASP A 51 14.56 2.23 -6.71
N GLU A 52 14.13 2.42 -7.96
CA GLU A 52 12.83 1.93 -8.42
C GLU A 52 12.82 0.39 -8.58
N LEU A 53 13.93 -0.21 -9.03
CA LEU A 53 14.09 -1.67 -9.08
C LEU A 53 14.14 -2.29 -7.68
N GLU A 54 14.85 -1.68 -6.74
CA GLU A 54 14.92 -2.08 -5.34
C GLU A 54 13.51 -2.08 -4.71
N ALA A 55 12.73 -1.03 -4.95
CA ALA A 55 11.35 -0.92 -4.46
C ALA A 55 10.43 -2.02 -5.03
N ILE A 56 10.57 -2.34 -6.33
CA ILE A 56 9.86 -3.47 -6.95
C ILE A 56 10.30 -4.79 -6.30
N ALA A 57 11.61 -4.99 -6.14
CA ALA A 57 12.18 -6.21 -5.59
C ALA A 57 11.72 -6.47 -4.14
N CYS A 58 11.71 -5.42 -3.29
CA CYS A 58 11.23 -5.55 -1.92
C CYS A 58 9.77 -5.96 -1.87
N HIS A 59 8.96 -5.40 -2.77
CA HIS A 59 7.55 -5.75 -2.85
C HIS A 59 7.35 -7.19 -3.34
N ILE A 60 8.09 -7.65 -4.34
CA ILE A 60 8.04 -9.04 -4.82
C ILE A 60 8.45 -10.00 -3.72
N LEU A 61 9.63 -9.81 -3.12
CA LEU A 61 10.13 -10.68 -2.04
C LEU A 61 9.19 -10.71 -0.85
N SER A 62 8.65 -9.57 -0.44
CA SER A 62 7.68 -9.51 0.67
C SER A 62 6.41 -10.34 0.39
N ASN A 63 6.06 -10.52 -0.90
CA ASN A 63 4.94 -11.37 -1.29
C ASN A 63 5.33 -12.85 -1.46
N ILE A 64 6.57 -13.15 -1.85
CA ILE A 64 7.09 -14.52 -1.90
C ILE A 64 7.16 -15.11 -0.48
N HIS A 65 7.73 -14.35 0.46
CA HIS A 65 8.00 -14.81 1.82
C HIS A 65 6.87 -14.52 2.82
N ASN A 66 5.85 -13.78 2.39
CA ASN A 66 4.73 -13.36 3.24
C ASN A 66 5.15 -12.60 4.52
N GLU A 67 6.25 -11.85 4.43
CA GLU A 67 6.80 -10.98 5.47
C GLU A 67 7.20 -9.62 4.89
N LYS A 68 7.45 -8.63 5.75
CA LYS A 68 7.84 -7.29 5.27
C LYS A 68 9.36 -7.18 5.14
N ILE A 69 9.84 -7.17 3.90
CA ILE A 69 11.26 -6.97 3.56
C ILE A 69 11.43 -5.54 3.03
N LYS A 70 12.48 -4.84 3.46
CA LYS A 70 12.66 -3.40 3.19
C LYS A 70 13.97 -3.02 2.51
N GLU A 71 14.99 -3.88 2.57
CA GLU A 71 16.36 -3.54 2.15
C GLU A 71 17.06 -4.75 1.55
N ASN A 72 18.08 -4.49 0.72
CA ASN A 72 18.89 -5.46 -0.02
C ASN A 72 18.05 -6.42 -0.86
N CYS A 73 16.92 -5.92 -1.36
CA CYS A 73 15.90 -6.72 -2.00
C CYS A 73 16.30 -7.10 -3.42
N LEU A 74 16.93 -6.21 -4.18
CA LEU A 74 17.33 -6.51 -5.55
C LEU A 74 18.38 -7.63 -5.59
N GLU A 75 19.36 -7.55 -4.68
CA GLU A 75 20.38 -8.57 -4.50
C GLU A 75 19.76 -9.91 -4.10
N ARG A 76 18.98 -9.95 -3.02
CA ARG A 76 18.32 -11.18 -2.55
C ARG A 76 17.45 -11.80 -3.64
N LEU A 77 16.67 -10.99 -4.34
CA LEU A 77 15.76 -11.47 -5.39
C LEU A 77 16.53 -12.10 -6.56
N SER A 78 17.68 -11.52 -6.91
CA SER A 78 18.55 -12.09 -7.95
C SER A 78 19.21 -13.41 -7.52
N GLN A 79 19.54 -13.56 -6.23
CA GLN A 79 20.12 -14.79 -5.66
C GLN A 79 19.08 -15.92 -5.55
N GLU A 80 17.82 -15.57 -5.27
CA GLU A 80 16.70 -16.53 -5.23
C GLU A 80 16.27 -17.03 -6.62
N GLY A 81 16.87 -16.52 -7.70
CA GLY A 81 16.62 -17.02 -9.05
C GLY A 81 15.23 -16.68 -9.58
N VAL A 82 14.65 -15.55 -9.14
CA VAL A 82 13.26 -15.17 -9.49
C VAL A 82 13.10 -14.86 -10.98
N PHE A 83 14.12 -14.27 -11.60
CA PHE A 83 14.17 -13.98 -13.03
C PHE A 83 15.02 -15.01 -13.79
N SER A 84 15.16 -14.82 -15.10
CA SER A 84 16.12 -15.58 -15.91
C SER A 84 17.55 -15.36 -15.43
N GLU A 85 18.44 -16.33 -15.67
CA GLU A 85 19.85 -16.26 -15.25
C GLU A 85 20.53 -14.99 -15.76
N LYS A 86 20.27 -14.60 -17.02
CA LYS A 86 20.82 -13.38 -17.61
C LYS A 86 20.37 -12.13 -16.85
N LEU A 87 19.08 -12.02 -16.54
CA LEU A 87 18.56 -10.87 -15.80
C LEU A 87 19.05 -10.87 -14.35
N ASN A 88 19.06 -12.01 -13.66
CA ASN A 88 19.59 -12.11 -12.30
C ASN A 88 21.06 -11.67 -12.23
N ARG A 89 21.91 -12.14 -13.15
CA ARG A 89 23.32 -11.74 -13.20
C ARG A 89 23.47 -10.23 -13.39
N LEU A 90 22.73 -9.64 -14.32
CA LEU A 90 22.72 -8.19 -14.53
C LEU A 90 22.33 -7.44 -13.24
N LEU A 91 21.29 -7.90 -12.53
CA LEU A 91 20.85 -7.25 -11.31
C LEU A 91 21.91 -7.32 -10.19
N GLN A 92 22.63 -8.44 -10.07
CA GLN A 92 23.76 -8.55 -9.15
C GLN A 92 24.89 -7.58 -9.52
N ASP A 93 25.23 -7.52 -10.81
CA ASP A 93 26.27 -6.61 -11.30
C ASP A 93 25.86 -5.14 -11.10
N PHE A 94 24.57 -4.82 -11.22
CA PHE A 94 24.03 -3.50 -10.94
C PHE A 94 24.05 -3.16 -9.44
N THR A 95 23.75 -4.11 -8.56
CA THR A 95 23.93 -3.92 -7.11
C THR A 95 25.40 -3.66 -6.77
N LYS A 96 26.34 -4.44 -7.30
CA LYS A 96 27.77 -4.20 -7.10
C LYS A 96 28.19 -2.82 -7.62
N PHE A 97 27.72 -2.43 -8.80
CA PHE A 97 27.96 -1.08 -9.34
C PHE A 97 27.47 -0.01 -8.38
N LYS A 98 26.25 -0.13 -7.85
CA LYS A 98 25.68 0.83 -6.89
C LYS A 98 26.51 0.91 -5.61
N VAL A 99 26.90 -0.23 -5.03
CA VAL A 99 27.77 -0.29 -3.84
C VAL A 99 29.10 0.40 -4.12
N ASN A 100 29.78 0.03 -5.21
CA ASN A 100 31.04 0.65 -5.62
C ASN A 100 30.89 2.16 -5.84
N LEU A 101 29.78 2.62 -6.43
CA LEU A 101 29.53 4.04 -6.67
C LEU A 101 29.55 4.85 -5.36
N PHE A 102 28.98 4.29 -4.29
CA PHE A 102 28.91 4.93 -2.97
C PHE A 102 30.18 4.72 -2.12
N GLU A 103 30.82 3.56 -2.20
CA GLU A 103 31.97 3.20 -1.34
C GLU A 103 33.32 3.66 -1.91
N SER A 104 33.50 3.61 -3.24
CA SER A 104 34.80 3.87 -3.89
C SER A 104 34.98 5.30 -4.39
N GLY A 105 34.05 6.21 -4.09
CA GLY A 105 34.15 7.61 -4.50
C GLY A 105 34.17 7.81 -6.02
N PHE A 106 33.36 7.04 -6.77
CA PHE A 106 33.23 7.13 -8.23
C PHE A 106 34.43 6.64 -9.06
N ASN A 107 35.14 5.60 -8.65
CA ASN A 107 36.33 5.10 -9.37
C ASN A 107 35.98 4.24 -10.63
N TYR A 108 35.08 4.72 -11.48
CA TYR A 108 34.81 4.16 -12.82
C TYR A 108 35.35 5.10 -13.88
N SER A 109 36.09 4.57 -14.85
CA SER A 109 36.36 5.34 -16.06
C SER A 109 35.06 5.63 -16.80
N GLU A 110 34.97 6.77 -17.46
CA GLU A 110 33.79 7.14 -18.25
C GLU A 110 33.49 6.11 -19.35
N ARG A 111 34.53 5.46 -19.88
CA ARG A 111 34.39 4.36 -20.84
C ARG A 111 33.73 3.14 -20.21
N GLU A 112 34.20 2.68 -19.05
CA GLU A 112 33.57 1.55 -18.35
C GLU A 112 32.11 1.86 -18.01
N LEU A 113 31.84 3.08 -17.55
CA LEU A 113 30.48 3.53 -17.28
C LEU A 113 29.60 3.45 -18.54
N TYR A 114 30.09 3.87 -19.71
CA TYR A 114 29.34 3.80 -20.96
C TYR A 114 28.91 2.37 -21.28
N TYR A 115 29.85 1.42 -21.28
CA TYR A 115 29.58 0.03 -21.63
C TYR A 115 28.68 -0.68 -20.63
N LEU A 116 28.94 -0.49 -19.33
CA LEU A 116 28.09 -1.05 -18.28
C LEU A 116 26.66 -0.50 -18.35
N SER A 117 26.52 0.82 -18.53
CA SER A 117 25.20 1.46 -18.63
C SER A 117 24.42 0.93 -19.83
N LYS A 118 25.12 0.70 -20.96
CA LYS A 118 24.53 0.13 -22.17
C LYS A 118 24.03 -1.29 -21.94
N GLU A 119 24.83 -2.15 -21.32
CA GLU A 119 24.43 -3.50 -20.98
C GLU A 119 23.21 -3.54 -20.04
N ILE A 120 23.19 -2.68 -19.02
CA ILE A 120 22.05 -2.50 -18.10
C ILE A 120 20.80 -2.11 -18.87
N VAL A 121 20.87 -1.06 -19.68
CA VAL A 121 19.72 -0.53 -20.42
C VAL A 121 19.20 -1.56 -21.43
N ASP A 122 20.07 -2.17 -22.22
CA ASP A 122 19.68 -3.13 -23.25
C ASP A 122 19.02 -4.38 -22.64
N THR A 123 19.57 -4.89 -21.55
CA THR A 123 19.04 -6.09 -20.89
C THR A 123 17.72 -5.79 -20.18
N LEU A 124 17.61 -4.65 -19.48
CA LEU A 124 16.35 -4.28 -18.82
C LEU A 124 15.23 -3.97 -19.83
N ASN A 125 15.53 -3.26 -20.92
CA ASN A 125 14.55 -2.98 -21.98
C ASN A 125 14.03 -4.26 -22.63
N SER A 126 14.90 -5.27 -22.82
CA SER A 126 14.53 -6.51 -23.52
C SER A 126 13.83 -7.53 -22.62
N LEU A 127 14.20 -7.62 -21.34
CA LEU A 127 13.76 -8.70 -20.47
C LEU A 127 12.86 -8.26 -19.31
N PHE A 128 13.16 -7.13 -18.66
CA PHE A 128 12.65 -6.85 -17.31
C PHE A 128 11.12 -6.82 -17.22
N LEU A 129 10.44 -6.03 -18.06
CA LEU A 129 8.98 -5.92 -17.99
C LEU A 129 8.27 -7.24 -18.32
N LYS A 130 8.81 -8.00 -19.29
CA LYS A 130 8.27 -9.29 -19.70
C LYS A 130 8.33 -10.28 -18.56
N GLU A 131 9.50 -10.42 -17.93
CA GLU A 131 9.71 -11.36 -16.83
C GLU A 131 9.01 -10.90 -15.55
N LEU A 132 9.02 -9.60 -15.25
CA LEU A 132 8.24 -9.01 -14.15
C LEU A 132 6.75 -9.37 -14.27
N SER A 133 6.17 -9.24 -15.48
CA SER A 133 4.78 -9.62 -15.71
C SER A 133 4.52 -11.10 -15.45
N GLN A 134 5.47 -11.99 -15.77
CA GLN A 134 5.33 -13.43 -15.52
C GLN A 134 5.39 -13.73 -14.02
N VAL A 135 6.34 -13.16 -13.30
CA VAL A 135 6.46 -13.29 -11.84
C VAL A 135 5.19 -12.77 -11.15
N VAL A 136 4.69 -11.60 -11.55
CA VAL A 136 3.45 -11.00 -11.02
C VAL A 136 2.25 -11.91 -11.25
N LYS A 137 2.15 -12.55 -12.42
CA LYS A 137 1.08 -13.51 -12.72
C LYS A 137 1.14 -14.73 -11.80
N GLN A 138 2.32 -15.33 -11.63
CA GLN A 138 2.52 -16.48 -10.74
C GLN A 138 2.19 -16.14 -9.28
N LEU A 139 2.63 -14.97 -8.80
CA LEU A 139 2.30 -14.51 -7.45
C LEU A 139 0.81 -14.27 -7.26
N LYS A 140 0.11 -13.76 -8.28
CA LYS A 140 -1.34 -13.56 -8.25
C LYS A 140 -2.08 -14.89 -8.22
N GLU A 141 -1.62 -15.91 -8.93
CA GLU A 141 -2.21 -17.26 -8.92
C GLU A 141 -2.08 -17.95 -7.56
N LYS A 142 -1.00 -17.68 -6.82
CA LYS A 142 -0.79 -18.17 -5.45
C LYS A 142 -1.62 -17.43 -4.40
N GLN A 143 -2.23 -16.28 -4.73
CA GLN A 143 -3.09 -15.59 -3.78
C GLN A 143 -4.43 -16.31 -3.59
N PRO A 144 -5.00 -16.28 -2.37
CA PRO A 144 -6.31 -16.87 -2.14
C PRO A 144 -7.33 -16.21 -3.06
N LYS A 145 -8.00 -17.02 -3.89
CA LYS A 145 -9.15 -16.56 -4.68
C LYS A 145 -10.23 -16.14 -3.71
N LEU A 146 -10.57 -14.86 -3.73
CA LEU A 146 -11.70 -14.34 -2.97
C LEU A 146 -13.00 -14.76 -3.65
N ALA A 147 -13.99 -15.12 -2.84
CA ALA A 147 -15.35 -15.31 -3.32
C ALA A 147 -15.94 -13.99 -3.84
N ILE A 148 -15.56 -12.86 -3.22
CA ILE A 148 -16.04 -11.52 -3.59
C ILE A 148 -14.85 -10.69 -4.10
N PRO A 149 -14.88 -10.18 -5.34
CA PRO A 149 -13.75 -9.47 -5.95
C PRO A 149 -13.60 -8.05 -5.37
N VAL A 150 -12.93 -7.91 -4.23
CA VAL A 150 -12.70 -6.62 -3.56
C VAL A 150 -11.28 -6.06 -3.81
N ASN A 151 -11.11 -4.74 -3.69
CA ASN A 151 -9.80 -4.12 -3.59
C ASN A 151 -9.25 -4.35 -2.17
N LEU A 152 -8.56 -5.47 -1.97
CA LEU A 152 -8.02 -5.87 -0.67
C LEU A 152 -7.00 -4.87 -0.11
N VAL A 153 -6.21 -4.20 -0.96
CA VAL A 153 -5.24 -3.20 -0.49
C VAL A 153 -5.96 -2.04 0.19
N LYS A 154 -6.97 -1.46 -0.46
CA LYS A 154 -7.75 -0.37 0.11
C LYS A 154 -8.60 -0.83 1.30
N LEU A 155 -9.17 -2.04 1.25
CA LEU A 155 -9.92 -2.60 2.37
C LEU A 155 -9.03 -2.76 3.62
N ASN A 156 -7.84 -3.33 3.46
CA ASN A 156 -6.87 -3.47 4.56
C ASN A 156 -6.38 -2.12 5.07
N HIS A 157 -6.19 -1.14 4.19
CA HIS A 157 -5.86 0.23 4.60
C HIS A 157 -6.95 0.80 5.53
N HIS A 158 -8.22 0.78 5.11
CA HIS A 158 -9.32 1.29 5.93
C HIS A 158 -9.51 0.48 7.23
N ALA A 159 -9.33 -0.84 7.19
CA ALA A 159 -9.35 -1.66 8.41
C ALA A 159 -8.22 -1.26 9.39
N SER A 160 -7.03 -0.95 8.87
CA SER A 160 -5.91 -0.45 9.67
C SER A 160 -6.17 0.95 10.22
N VAL A 161 -6.83 1.83 9.46
CA VAL A 161 -7.23 3.16 9.94
C VAL A 161 -8.19 3.03 11.11
N ILE A 162 -9.25 2.21 10.96
CA ILE A 162 -10.22 1.95 12.06
C ILE A 162 -9.48 1.51 13.33
N LYS A 163 -8.62 0.50 13.24
CA LYS A 163 -7.83 0.01 14.39
C LYS A 163 -6.90 1.07 14.96
N GLY A 164 -6.28 1.88 14.11
CA GLY A 164 -5.39 2.96 14.52
C GLY A 164 -6.11 4.05 15.30
N GLU A 165 -7.29 4.48 14.84
CA GLU A 165 -8.08 5.51 15.53
C GLU A 165 -8.71 4.98 16.83
N ILE A 166 -9.14 3.73 16.87
CA ILE A 166 -9.58 3.09 18.12
C ILE A 166 -8.45 3.07 19.15
N LYS A 167 -7.24 2.70 18.73
CA LYS A 167 -6.07 2.73 19.63
C LYS A 167 -5.77 4.15 20.15
N ARG A 168 -6.05 5.19 19.35
CA ARG A 168 -5.91 6.58 19.78
C ARG A 168 -7.00 7.06 20.73
N LEU A 169 -8.11 6.33 20.85
CA LEU A 169 -9.15 6.59 21.85
C LEU A 169 -8.78 6.04 23.24
N GLU A 170 -7.82 5.11 23.34
CA GLU A 170 -7.41 4.47 24.61
C GLU A 170 -7.05 5.45 25.74
N PRO A 171 -6.32 6.56 25.51
CA PRO A 171 -6.04 7.52 26.57
C PRO A 171 -7.31 8.14 27.17
N PHE A 172 -8.36 8.33 26.36
CA PHE A 172 -9.62 8.92 26.82
C PHE A 172 -10.53 7.91 27.50
N LYS A 173 -10.45 6.62 27.14
CA LYS A 173 -11.12 5.54 27.87
C LYS A 173 -10.65 5.43 29.32
N LYS A 174 -9.41 5.81 29.59
CA LYS A 174 -8.81 5.79 30.93
C LYS A 174 -9.17 7.01 31.78
N MET A 175 -9.78 8.03 31.19
CA MET A 175 -10.25 9.20 31.93
C MET A 175 -11.51 8.86 32.71
N SER A 176 -11.64 9.41 33.92
CA SER A 176 -12.92 9.41 34.61
C SER A 176 -13.97 10.18 33.80
N LYS A 177 -15.24 9.87 34.00
CA LYS A 177 -16.36 10.58 33.35
C LYS A 177 -16.25 12.09 33.57
N GLU A 178 -15.96 12.52 34.79
CA GLU A 178 -15.86 13.94 35.13
C GLU A 178 -14.71 14.65 34.39
N GLU A 179 -13.52 14.03 34.34
CA GLU A 179 -12.37 14.58 33.61
C GLU A 179 -12.65 14.71 32.12
N PHE A 180 -13.29 13.70 31.52
CA PHE A 180 -13.63 13.71 30.10
C PHE A 180 -14.64 14.81 29.77
N LEU A 181 -15.72 14.93 30.55
CA LEU A 181 -16.79 15.90 30.31
C LEU A 181 -16.31 17.36 30.41
N LYS A 182 -15.29 17.62 31.25
CA LYS A 182 -14.68 18.95 31.44
C LYS A 182 -13.58 19.27 30.42
N SER A 183 -13.06 18.28 29.69
CA SER A 183 -11.93 18.46 28.76
C SER A 183 -12.38 18.68 27.32
N SER A 184 -12.35 19.93 26.85
CA SER A 184 -12.62 20.25 25.43
C SER A 184 -11.70 19.48 24.49
N PHE A 185 -10.42 19.33 24.85
CA PHE A 185 -9.46 18.53 24.10
C PHE A 185 -9.91 17.06 23.96
N ALA A 186 -10.38 16.43 25.04
CA ALA A 186 -10.83 15.05 24.99
C ALA A 186 -12.06 14.90 24.08
N ILE A 187 -13.00 15.84 24.16
CA ILE A 187 -14.18 15.90 23.30
C ILE A 187 -13.77 16.02 21.82
N ASP A 188 -12.97 17.03 21.48
CA ASP A 188 -12.60 17.33 20.09
C ASP A 188 -11.80 16.20 19.46
N ARG A 189 -10.84 15.63 20.20
CA ARG A 189 -10.05 14.49 19.72
C ARG A 189 -10.88 13.23 19.56
N SER A 190 -11.78 12.96 20.51
CA SER A 190 -12.67 11.79 20.42
C SER A 190 -13.60 11.90 19.22
N ARG A 191 -14.19 13.09 18.97
CA ARG A 191 -15.00 13.36 17.77
C ARG A 191 -14.22 13.06 16.50
N TYR A 192 -13.01 13.61 16.38
CA TYR A 192 -12.16 13.41 15.22
C TYR A 192 -11.84 11.92 14.98
N PHE A 193 -11.36 11.20 16.00
CA PHE A 193 -11.01 9.78 15.87
C PHE A 193 -12.22 8.91 15.50
N LEU A 194 -13.39 9.17 16.09
CA LEU A 194 -14.62 8.47 15.75
C LEU A 194 -15.05 8.76 14.30
N VAL A 195 -15.02 10.00 13.84
CA VAL A 195 -15.38 10.36 12.45
C VAL A 195 -14.49 9.63 11.46
N VAL A 196 -13.17 9.62 11.67
CA VAL A 196 -12.22 8.95 10.78
C VAL A 196 -12.44 7.43 10.75
N ALA A 197 -12.73 6.82 11.92
CA ALA A 197 -13.07 5.40 12.00
C ALA A 197 -14.39 5.08 11.27
N ILE A 198 -15.43 5.90 11.48
CA ILE A 198 -16.74 5.76 10.83
C ILE A 198 -16.61 5.90 9.31
N ASP A 199 -15.88 6.90 8.82
CA ASP A 199 -15.67 7.12 7.39
C ASP A 199 -14.96 5.92 6.73
N SER A 200 -13.99 5.33 7.42
CA SER A 200 -13.31 4.12 6.95
C SER A 200 -14.24 2.90 6.97
N ALA A 201 -15.08 2.74 7.98
CA ALA A 201 -16.06 1.66 8.03
C ALA A 201 -17.14 1.81 6.92
N LEU A 202 -17.61 3.04 6.68
CA LEU A 202 -18.53 3.36 5.59
C LEU A 202 -17.89 3.11 4.22
N TRP A 203 -16.60 3.41 4.05
CA TRP A 203 -15.88 3.08 2.83
C TRP A 203 -15.89 1.58 2.57
N ILE A 204 -15.50 0.77 3.57
CA ILE A 204 -15.51 -0.70 3.46
C ILE A 204 -16.91 -1.19 3.12
N CYS A 205 -17.91 -0.70 3.85
CA CYS A 205 -19.30 -1.08 3.64
C CYS A 205 -19.75 -0.84 2.19
N ARG A 206 -19.52 0.37 1.68
CA ARG A 206 -19.92 0.78 0.32
C ARG A 206 -19.13 0.02 -0.74
N HIS A 207 -17.84 -0.23 -0.51
CA HIS A 207 -17.01 -1.01 -1.41
C HIS A 207 -17.54 -2.44 -1.55
N VAL A 208 -17.78 -3.12 -0.43
CA VAL A 208 -18.33 -4.49 -0.42
C VAL A 208 -19.72 -4.53 -1.03
N SER A 209 -20.61 -3.60 -0.64
CA SER A 209 -21.98 -3.51 -1.18
C SER A 209 -22.01 -3.44 -2.70
N ARG A 210 -21.11 -2.65 -3.31
CA ARG A 210 -21.00 -2.56 -4.78
C ARG A 210 -20.55 -3.87 -5.42
N GLN A 211 -19.62 -4.59 -4.81
CA GLN A 211 -19.13 -5.87 -5.35
C GLN A 211 -20.18 -6.97 -5.34
N ILE A 212 -21.21 -6.85 -4.49
CA ILE A 212 -22.32 -7.81 -4.43
C ILE A 212 -23.61 -7.28 -5.09
N GLY A 213 -23.52 -6.18 -5.84
CA GLY A 213 -24.64 -5.65 -6.62
C GLY A 213 -25.73 -4.95 -5.81
N LEU A 214 -25.46 -4.53 -4.57
CA LEU A 214 -26.44 -3.75 -3.79
C LEU A 214 -26.54 -2.32 -4.32
N LYS A 215 -27.79 -1.82 -4.38
CA LYS A 215 -28.06 -0.43 -4.70
C LYS A 215 -27.50 0.49 -3.61
N PRO A 216 -26.98 1.67 -3.98
CA PRO A 216 -26.55 2.66 -2.99
C PRO A 216 -27.69 3.02 -2.04
N SER A 217 -27.42 2.96 -0.73
CA SER A 217 -28.34 3.39 0.32
C SER A 217 -27.66 4.45 1.20
N LYS A 218 -28.48 5.29 1.86
CA LYS A 218 -27.98 6.20 2.91
C LYS A 218 -27.37 5.41 4.07
N ASP A 219 -28.03 4.32 4.44
CA ASP A 219 -27.58 3.39 5.48
C ASP A 219 -27.04 2.11 4.86
N CYS A 220 -25.73 2.10 4.62
CA CYS A 220 -25.05 0.99 3.99
C CYS A 220 -25.02 -0.26 4.89
N PHE A 221 -24.90 -0.09 6.21
CA PHE A 221 -24.72 -1.21 7.14
C PHE A 221 -25.96 -2.09 7.20
N LYS A 222 -27.17 -1.49 7.18
CA LYS A 222 -28.42 -2.25 7.04
C LYS A 222 -28.48 -3.07 5.76
N GLY A 223 -27.94 -2.55 4.65
CA GLY A 223 -27.85 -3.28 3.38
C GLY A 223 -26.99 -4.54 3.49
N LEU A 224 -25.84 -4.45 4.17
CA LEU A 224 -24.99 -5.60 4.45
C LEU A 224 -25.64 -6.59 5.40
N GLY A 225 -26.28 -6.11 6.48
CA GLY A 225 -27.02 -6.93 7.43
C GLY A 225 -28.13 -7.73 6.73
N GLY A 226 -29.01 -7.06 6.00
CA GLY A 226 -30.11 -7.70 5.25
C GLY A 226 -29.65 -8.71 4.18
N ASN A 227 -28.36 -8.73 3.83
CA ASN A 227 -27.76 -9.69 2.90
C ASN A 227 -26.88 -10.75 3.57
N ASN A 228 -26.92 -10.86 4.90
CA ASN A 228 -26.12 -11.79 5.70
C ASN A 228 -24.60 -11.64 5.46
N VAL A 229 -24.15 -10.44 5.10
CA VAL A 229 -22.72 -10.11 4.95
C VAL A 229 -22.08 -9.88 6.31
N ILE A 230 -22.84 -9.23 7.19
CA ILE A 230 -22.55 -9.01 8.60
C ILE A 230 -23.80 -9.38 9.41
N SER A 231 -23.65 -9.65 10.70
CA SER A 231 -24.76 -9.97 11.57
C SER A 231 -25.72 -8.78 11.73
N GLN A 232 -27.01 -9.06 11.98
CA GLN A 232 -28.01 -8.01 12.14
C GLN A 232 -27.70 -7.10 13.33
N ASP A 233 -27.14 -7.63 14.42
CA ASP A 233 -26.75 -6.83 15.58
C ASP A 233 -25.64 -5.83 15.24
N ILE A 234 -24.61 -6.27 14.50
CA ILE A 234 -23.52 -5.40 14.07
C ILE A 234 -24.02 -4.36 13.06
N ALA A 235 -24.85 -4.76 12.11
CA ALA A 235 -25.46 -3.87 11.14
C ALA A 235 -26.25 -2.74 11.83
N GLN A 236 -27.08 -3.08 12.82
CA GLN A 236 -27.90 -2.11 13.54
C GLN A 236 -27.06 -1.18 14.43
N LYS A 237 -26.08 -1.72 15.17
CA LYS A 237 -25.17 -0.90 15.99
C LYS A 237 -24.37 0.09 15.14
N LEU A 238 -23.78 -0.37 14.03
CA LEU A 238 -23.00 0.49 13.11
C LEU A 238 -23.88 1.50 12.37
N SER A 239 -25.10 1.12 11.99
CA SER A 239 -26.10 2.06 11.46
C SER A 239 -26.31 3.24 12.41
N THR A 240 -26.62 2.95 13.68
CA THR A 240 -26.80 3.98 14.72
C THR A 240 -25.56 4.85 14.88
N ILE A 241 -24.38 4.24 15.02
CA ILE A 241 -23.12 4.99 15.19
C ILE A 241 -22.84 5.87 13.97
N SER A 242 -23.05 5.34 12.76
CA SER A 242 -22.78 6.07 11.52
C SER A 242 -23.72 7.26 11.30
N SER A 243 -24.93 7.21 11.85
CA SER A 243 -25.89 8.33 11.80
C SER A 243 -25.39 9.58 12.53
N LEU A 244 -24.48 9.40 13.50
CA LEU A 244 -23.88 10.47 14.29
C LEU A 244 -22.71 11.15 13.58
N ARG A 245 -22.23 10.57 12.48
CA ARG A 245 -21.03 11.02 11.75
C ARG A 245 -21.08 12.51 11.42
N ASP A 246 -22.21 12.99 10.90
CA ASP A 246 -22.35 14.39 10.50
C ASP A 246 -22.43 15.33 11.70
N THR A 247 -23.01 14.87 12.82
CA THR A 247 -23.00 15.62 14.07
C THR A 247 -21.61 15.71 14.67
N LEU A 248 -20.85 14.60 14.68
CA LEU A 248 -19.49 14.56 15.21
C LEU A 248 -18.51 15.36 14.35
N ALA A 249 -18.68 15.39 13.02
CA ALA A 249 -17.80 16.08 12.09
C ALA A 249 -17.99 17.60 12.05
N ASP A 250 -19.18 18.11 12.40
CA ASP A 250 -19.50 19.53 12.32
C ASP A 250 -19.10 20.27 13.62
N PRO A 251 -18.05 21.10 13.61
CA PRO A 251 -17.58 21.77 14.82
C PRO A 251 -18.58 22.77 15.40
N THR A 252 -19.60 23.18 14.63
CA THR A 252 -20.64 24.10 15.10
C THR A 252 -21.76 23.39 15.86
N LYS A 253 -21.87 22.07 15.71
CA LYS A 253 -22.88 21.27 16.40
C LYS A 253 -22.43 20.90 17.81
N GLU A 254 -23.31 21.19 18.75
CA GLU A 254 -23.19 20.68 20.11
C GLU A 254 -23.36 19.15 20.09
N VAL A 255 -22.42 18.45 20.71
CA VAL A 255 -22.46 17.00 20.89
C VAL A 255 -22.76 16.73 22.34
N ASP A 256 -23.71 15.82 22.57
CA ASP A 256 -23.95 15.27 23.90
C ASP A 256 -22.65 14.59 24.39
N ARG A 257 -22.01 15.24 25.37
CA ARG A 257 -20.72 14.82 25.91
C ARG A 257 -20.84 13.53 26.70
N GLU A 258 -21.98 13.26 27.33
CA GLU A 258 -22.21 12.00 28.03
C GLU A 258 -22.37 10.86 27.03
N PHE A 259 -23.15 11.08 25.98
CA PHE A 259 -23.25 10.13 24.88
C PHE A 259 -21.88 9.85 24.25
N LEU A 260 -21.07 10.89 24.01
CA LEU A 260 -19.73 10.75 23.45
C LEU A 260 -18.80 9.96 24.38
N TYR A 261 -18.81 10.27 25.69
CA TYR A 261 -18.04 9.53 26.69
C TYR A 261 -18.44 8.05 26.69
N ASN A 262 -19.75 7.77 26.68
CA ASN A 262 -20.27 6.42 26.62
C ASN A 262 -19.84 5.72 25.33
N LEU A 263 -19.92 6.37 24.17
CA LEU A 263 -19.48 5.79 22.90
C LEU A 263 -17.98 5.46 22.91
N VAL A 264 -17.13 6.34 23.45
CA VAL A 264 -15.68 6.10 23.60
C VAL A 264 -15.41 4.91 24.54
N ASN A 265 -16.15 4.80 25.64
CA ASN A 265 -16.01 3.73 26.63
C ASN A 265 -16.85 2.48 26.35
N SER A 266 -17.65 2.49 25.28
CA SER A 266 -18.55 1.40 24.91
C SER A 266 -17.84 0.29 24.15
N GLU A 267 -18.64 -0.69 23.73
CA GLU A 267 -18.30 -1.76 22.79
C GLU A 267 -17.91 -1.28 21.38
N PHE A 268 -17.63 0.01 21.13
CA PHE A 268 -17.29 0.51 19.78
C PHE A 268 -16.10 -0.25 19.16
N GLU A 269 -15.09 -0.56 19.98
CA GLU A 269 -13.96 -1.39 19.57
C GLU A 269 -14.39 -2.82 19.22
N ASP A 270 -15.21 -3.44 20.05
CA ASP A 270 -15.71 -4.81 19.79
C ASP A 270 -16.55 -4.84 18.50
N ILE A 271 -17.48 -3.90 18.34
CA ILE A 271 -18.37 -3.78 17.17
C ILE A 271 -17.55 -3.65 15.88
N THR A 272 -16.55 -2.77 15.87
CA THR A 272 -15.71 -2.53 14.68
C THR A 272 -14.76 -3.69 14.40
N ASN A 273 -14.22 -4.35 15.44
CA ASN A 273 -13.41 -5.56 15.28
C ASN A 273 -14.25 -6.72 14.71
N ARG A 274 -15.45 -6.95 15.24
CA ARG A 274 -16.40 -7.95 14.72
C ARG A 274 -16.80 -7.65 13.28
N PHE A 275 -17.10 -6.39 12.96
CA PHE A 275 -17.36 -5.96 11.58
C PHE A 275 -16.22 -6.31 10.62
N ILE A 276 -14.97 -5.96 10.95
CA ILE A 276 -13.80 -6.29 10.11
C ILE A 276 -13.66 -7.80 9.92
N LEU A 277 -13.88 -8.59 10.97
CA LEU A 277 -13.80 -10.06 10.91
C LEU A 277 -14.90 -10.67 10.04
N GLU A 278 -16.13 -10.18 10.14
CA GLU A 278 -17.26 -10.66 9.34
C GLU A 278 -17.08 -10.30 7.86
N ILE A 279 -16.63 -9.07 7.56
CA ILE A 279 -16.24 -8.68 6.20
C ILE A 279 -15.13 -9.59 5.67
N ALA A 280 -14.07 -9.84 6.45
CA ALA A 280 -12.96 -10.70 6.03
C ALA A 280 -13.40 -12.15 5.76
N LYS A 281 -14.31 -12.69 6.58
CA LYS A 281 -14.92 -14.01 6.34
C LYS A 281 -15.76 -14.01 5.07
N PHE A 282 -16.60 -13.00 4.89
CA PHE A 282 -17.50 -12.89 3.75
C PHE A 282 -16.74 -12.77 2.42
N ILE A 283 -15.72 -11.89 2.33
CA ILE A 283 -14.95 -11.75 1.08
C ILE A 283 -14.18 -13.03 0.73
N LYS A 284 -13.78 -13.81 1.74
CA LYS A 284 -13.04 -15.06 1.55
C LYS A 284 -13.95 -16.21 1.13
N TYR A 285 -15.11 -16.35 1.75
CA TYR A 285 -15.96 -17.55 1.61
C TYR A 285 -17.30 -17.31 0.90
N GLY A 286 -17.70 -16.05 0.67
CA GLY A 286 -18.98 -15.70 0.07
C GLY A 286 -20.15 -15.73 1.06
N LYS A 287 -21.38 -15.72 0.54
CA LYS A 287 -22.58 -15.98 1.36
C LYS A 287 -22.50 -17.43 1.86
N ARG A 288 -22.67 -17.62 3.17
CA ARG A 288 -22.92 -18.95 3.74
C ARG A 288 -24.42 -19.20 3.59
N GLU A 289 -24.76 -20.32 2.97
CA GLU A 289 -26.14 -20.86 2.95
C GLU A 289 -26.59 -21.24 4.36
#